data_AF-A0A542UA40-F1
#
_entry.id   AF-A0A542UA40-F1
#
_cell.length_a   1.000
_cell.length_b   1.000
_cell.length_c   1.000
_cell.angle_alpha   90.00
_cell.angle_beta   90.00
_cell.angle_gamma   90.00
#
_symmetry.space_group_name_H-M   'P 1'
#
loop_
_entity.id
_entity.type
_entity.pdbx_description
1 polymer ?
#
loop_
_entity_poly.entity_id
_entity_poly.type
_entity_poly.pdbx_seq_one_letter_code
_entity_poly.pdbx_strand_id
1 'polypeptide(L)'
;MPPQGKVKYDFAAADELSRALNQLVAKIHWLNWYRDTRSSKYFDCGQQSWRGKNHDQFVRDLNAQRRALNALAEEAASLKSQVDNATAAATAKLSANHH
;
A
#
# COMPACT_ATOMS: atom_id res chain seq x y z
N MET A 1 -31.67 -7.54 -15.73
CA MET A 1 -30.20 -7.45 -15.90
C MET A 1 -29.95 -6.52 -17.06
N PRO A 2 -29.24 -5.39 -16.89
CA PRO A 2 -28.89 -4.57 -18.05
C PRO A 2 -28.00 -5.41 -18.98
N PRO A 3 -28.12 -5.22 -20.31
CA PRO A 3 -27.31 -5.96 -21.26
C PRO A 3 -25.84 -5.67 -20.95
N GLN A 4 -25.03 -6.72 -20.87
CA GLN A 4 -23.58 -6.62 -20.75
C GLN A 4 -23.04 -6.09 -22.08
N GLY A 5 -23.21 -4.79 -22.31
CA GLY A 5 -22.56 -4.07 -23.39
C GLY A 5 -21.06 -4.28 -23.26
N LYS A 6 -20.38 -4.50 -24.39
CA LYS A 6 -18.91 -4.65 -24.42
C LYS A 6 -18.28 -3.42 -23.77
N VAL A 7 -17.89 -3.52 -22.51
CA VAL A 7 -17.15 -2.46 -21.81
C VAL A 7 -15.76 -2.42 -22.43
N LYS A 8 -15.42 -1.30 -23.08
CA LYS A 8 -14.08 -1.08 -23.61
C LYS A 8 -13.12 -0.89 -22.44
N TYR A 9 -11.94 -1.53 -22.52
CA TYR A 9 -10.90 -1.30 -21.53
C TYR A 9 -10.41 0.16 -21.60
N ASP A 10 -10.42 0.85 -20.46
CA ASP A 10 -9.93 2.22 -20.34
C ASP A 10 -8.49 2.22 -19.80
N PHE A 11 -7.53 2.43 -20.70
CA PHE A 11 -6.11 2.46 -20.37
C PHE A 11 -5.72 3.67 -19.51
N ALA A 12 -6.40 4.81 -19.68
CA ALA A 12 -6.08 6.01 -18.92
C ALA A 12 -6.51 5.84 -17.45
N ALA A 13 -7.71 5.31 -17.23
CA ALA A 13 -8.19 4.99 -15.88
C ALA A 13 -7.33 3.92 -15.19
N ALA A 14 -6.87 2.90 -15.95
CA ALA A 14 -5.99 1.86 -15.41
C ALA A 14 -4.61 2.40 -15.00
N ASP A 15 -4.00 3.27 -15.80
CA ASP A 15 -2.72 3.91 -15.48
C ASP A 15 -2.84 4.82 -14.25
N GLU A 16 -3.90 5.62 -14.17
CA GLU A 16 -4.16 6.47 -13.01
C GLU A 16 -4.33 5.65 -11.73
N LEU A 17 -5.09 4.56 -11.79
CA LEU A 17 -5.28 3.66 -10.66
C LEU A 17 -3.96 3.00 -10.24
N SER A 18 -3.16 2.50 -11.19
CA SER A 18 -1.85 1.89 -10.91
C SER A 18 -0.90 2.89 -10.23
N ARG A 19 -0.88 4.15 -10.70
CA ARG A 19 -0.11 5.24 -10.08
C ARG A 19 -0.61 5.57 -8.67
N ALA A 20 -1.92 5.65 -8.46
CA ALA A 20 -2.52 5.95 -7.17
C ALA A 20 -2.19 4.85 -6.14
N LEU A 21 -2.28 3.58 -6.52
CA LEU A 21 -1.93 2.44 -5.67
C LEU A 21 -0.44 2.45 -5.31
N ASN A 22 0.45 2.76 -6.27
CA ASN A 22 1.88 2.92 -5.99
C ASN A 22 2.15 4.05 -4.99
N GLN A 23 1.48 5.20 -5.14
CA GLN A 23 1.60 6.32 -4.20
C GLN A 23 1.09 5.95 -2.80
N LEU A 24 0.00 5.18 -2.71
CA LEU A 24 -0.53 4.70 -1.43
C LEU A 24 0.49 3.82 -0.71
N VAL A 25 1.06 2.84 -1.40
CA VAL A 25 2.13 1.97 -0.86
C VAL A 25 3.30 2.81 -0.33
N ALA A 26 3.80 3.75 -1.13
CA ALA A 26 4.90 4.62 -0.73
C ALA A 26 4.59 5.47 0.51
N LYS A 27 3.38 6.04 0.60
CA LYS A 27 2.94 6.83 1.75
C LYS A 27 2.82 6.00 3.02
N ILE A 28 2.34 4.75 2.91
CA ILE A 28 2.25 3.83 4.05
C ILE A 28 3.65 3.48 4.58
N HIS A 29 4.58 3.13 3.69
CA HIS A 29 5.97 2.84 4.09
C HIS A 29 6.63 4.06 4.74
N TRP A 30 6.43 5.26 4.18
CA TRP A 30 6.94 6.49 4.77
C TRP A 30 6.36 6.75 6.16
N LEU A 31 5.05 6.54 6.35
CA LEU A 31 4.41 6.70 7.64
C LEU A 31 4.99 5.73 8.69
N ASN A 32 5.18 4.46 8.33
CA ASN A 32 5.83 3.49 9.19
C ASN A 32 7.25 3.93 9.55
N TRP A 33 8.07 4.29 8.57
CA TRP A 33 9.44 4.77 8.81
C TRP A 33 9.50 6.03 9.71
N TYR A 34 8.61 7.00 9.47
CA TYR A 34 8.56 8.24 10.25
C TYR A 34 8.22 7.95 11.71
N ARG A 35 7.23 7.08 11.95
CA ARG A 35 6.84 6.65 13.30
C ARG A 35 7.98 5.94 14.00
N ASP A 36 8.70 5.07 13.31
CA ASP A 36 9.81 4.30 13.88
C ASP A 36 10.95 5.21 14.32
N THR A 37 11.30 6.17 13.46
CA THR A 37 12.34 7.16 13.70
C THR A 37 11.96 8.13 14.82
N ARG A 38 10.66 8.45 14.97
CA ARG A 38 10.17 9.28 16.08
C ARG A 38 10.15 8.50 17.39
N SER A 39 9.65 7.27 17.39
CA SER A 39 9.55 6.45 18.60
C SER A 39 10.92 6.10 19.18
N SER A 40 11.92 5.77 18.35
CA SER A 40 13.29 5.49 18.82
C SER A 40 13.89 6.67 19.61
N LYS A 41 13.63 7.91 19.19
CA LYS A 41 14.09 9.12 19.90
C LYS A 41 13.54 9.24 21.32
N TYR A 42 12.37 8.68 21.64
CA TYR A 42 11.78 8.72 22.97
C TYR A 42 12.15 7.52 23.85
N PHE A 43 12.61 6.42 23.24
CA PHE A 43 13.06 5.24 23.97
C PHE A 43 14.50 5.37 24.49
N ASP A 44 15.35 6.12 23.79
CA ASP A 44 16.79 6.21 24.07
C ASP A 44 17.23 7.38 24.99
N CYS A 45 16.28 8.02 25.69
CA CYS A 45 16.56 9.19 26.53
C CYS A 45 17.14 8.85 27.93
N GLY A 46 18.34 8.28 28.00
CA GLY A 46 19.18 8.29 29.21
C GLY A 46 18.59 7.75 30.53
N GLN A 47 19.05 8.30 31.67
CA GLN A 47 18.82 7.76 33.03
C GLN A 47 17.36 7.80 33.53
N GLN A 48 16.44 8.46 32.80
CA GLN A 48 15.00 8.42 33.05
C GLN A 48 14.25 7.84 31.84
N SER A 49 14.75 6.73 31.29
CA SER A 49 14.07 6.04 30.20
C SER A 49 12.67 5.64 30.65
N TRP A 50 11.68 5.98 29.82
CA TRP A 50 10.29 5.59 30.02
C TRP A 50 10.19 4.05 29.99
N ARG A 51 9.78 3.44 31.11
CA ARG A 51 9.78 1.99 31.34
C ARG A 51 8.52 1.54 32.08
N GLY A 52 8.27 0.24 32.09
CA GLY A 52 7.16 -0.40 32.83
C GLY A 52 5.94 -0.69 31.95
N LYS A 53 4.85 -1.16 32.57
CA LYS A 53 3.69 -1.73 31.85
C LYS A 53 3.12 -0.83 30.74
N ASN A 54 3.08 0.48 30.96
CA ASN A 54 2.57 1.44 29.98
C ASN A 54 3.51 1.59 28.77
N HIS A 55 4.82 1.57 28.98
CA HIS A 55 5.81 1.53 27.90
C HIS A 55 5.63 0.24 27.09
N ASP A 56 5.53 -0.91 27.75
CA ASP A 56 5.42 -2.20 27.05
C ASP A 56 4.11 -2.29 26.25
N GLN A 57 3.02 -1.73 26.79
CA GLN A 57 1.76 -1.63 26.08
C GLN A 57 1.88 -0.75 24.83
N PHE A 58 2.49 0.43 24.95
CA PHE A 58 2.74 1.29 23.80
C PHE A 58 3.58 0.62 22.72
N VAL A 59 4.65 -0.09 23.10
CA VAL A 59 5.49 -0.83 22.13
C VAL A 59 4.68 -1.93 21.43
N ARG A 60 3.83 -2.66 22.16
CA ARG A 60 2.91 -3.66 21.56
C ARG A 60 1.94 -3.00 20.57
N ASP A 61 1.32 -1.90 20.94
CA ASP A 61 0.35 -1.20 20.11
C ASP A 61 1.01 -0.60 18.87
N LEU A 62 2.20 -0.02 19.01
CA LEU A 62 3.01 0.48 17.90
C LEU A 62 3.33 -0.64 16.91
N ASN A 63 3.75 -1.81 17.40
CA ASN A 63 4.02 -2.97 16.55
C ASN A 63 2.77 -3.53 15.89
N ALA A 64 1.62 -3.52 16.56
CA ALA A 64 0.34 -3.92 15.97
C ALA A 64 -0.07 -2.97 14.83
N GLN A 65 0.07 -1.67 15.04
CA GLN A 65 -0.22 -0.67 14.02
C GLN A 65 0.72 -0.78 12.80
N ARG A 66 2.01 -1.05 13.02
CA ARG A 66 2.97 -1.33 11.93
C ARG A 66 2.53 -2.51 11.07
N ARG A 67 2.14 -3.62 11.71
CA ARG A 67 1.66 -4.82 11.00
C ARG A 67 0.42 -4.52 10.17
N ALA A 68 -0.57 -3.82 10.74
CA ALA A 68 -1.77 -3.43 10.03
C ALA A 68 -1.48 -2.53 8.82
N LEU A 69 -0.58 -1.57 8.98
CA LEU A 69 -0.15 -0.69 7.88
C LEU A 69 0.59 -1.47 6.79
N ASN A 70 1.50 -2.37 7.15
CA ASN A 70 2.20 -3.21 6.15
C ASN A 70 1.24 -4.13 5.40
N ALA A 71 0.27 -4.74 6.07
CA ALA A 71 -0.77 -5.54 5.42
C ALA A 71 -1.59 -4.71 4.41
N LEU A 72 -1.90 -3.46 4.73
CA LEU A 72 -2.57 -2.55 3.80
C LEU A 72 -1.69 -2.20 2.58
N ALA A 73 -0.38 -2.02 2.79
CA ALA A 73 0.55 -1.81 1.68
C ALA A 73 0.66 -3.04 0.77
N GLU A 74 0.70 -4.24 1.36
CA GLU A 74 0.72 -5.51 0.61
C GLU A 74 -0.55 -5.67 -0.23
N GLU A 75 -1.72 -5.38 0.33
CA GLU A 75 -3.00 -5.44 -0.41
C GLU A 75 -3.02 -4.41 -1.56
N ALA A 76 -2.58 -3.17 -1.31
CA ALA A 76 -2.49 -2.16 -2.36
C ALA A 76 -1.51 -2.55 -3.47
N ALA A 77 -0.39 -3.18 -3.14
CA ALA A 77 0.56 -3.70 -4.12
C ALA A 77 -0.02 -4.87 -4.94
N SER A 78 -0.77 -5.77 -4.29
CA SER A 78 -1.51 -6.85 -4.95
C SER A 78 -2.51 -6.30 -5.96
N LEU A 79 -3.34 -5.33 -5.55
CA LEU A 79 -4.28 -4.67 -6.45
C LEU A 79 -3.59 -3.99 -7.63
N LYS A 80 -2.44 -3.33 -7.38
CA LYS A 80 -1.65 -2.72 -8.46
C LYS A 80 -1.20 -3.77 -9.47
N SER A 81 -0.67 -4.90 -9.00
CA SER A 81 -0.25 -6.00 -9.87
C SER A 81 -1.42 -6.54 -10.71
N GLN A 82 -2.61 -6.67 -10.13
CA GLN A 82 -3.79 -7.09 -10.88
C GLN A 82 -4.17 -6.09 -11.98
N VAL A 83 -4.12 -4.79 -11.70
CA VAL A 83 -4.37 -3.72 -12.69
C VAL A 83 -3.32 -3.73 -13.80
N ASP A 84 -2.04 -3.87 -13.46
CA ASP A 84 -0.95 -3.93 -14.43
C ASP A 84 -1.10 -5.15 -15.35
N ASN A 85 -1.45 -6.32 -14.78
CA ASN A 85 -1.69 -7.55 -15.53
C ASN A 85 -2.90 -7.43 -16.46
N ALA A 86 -4.00 -6.84 -15.99
CA ALA A 86 -5.18 -6.58 -16.81
C ALA A 86 -4.86 -5.63 -17.97
N THR A 87 -4.06 -4.59 -17.71
CA THR A 87 -3.60 -3.64 -18.73
C THR A 87 -2.75 -4.33 -19.77
N ALA A 88 -1.77 -5.16 -19.37
CA ALA A 88 -0.93 -5.91 -20.28
C ALA A 88 -1.75 -6.87 -21.17
N ALA A 89 -2.72 -7.59 -20.59
CA ALA A 89 -3.60 -8.48 -21.33
C ALA A 89 -4.50 -7.72 -22.34
N ALA A 90 -4.98 -6.53 -21.96
CA ALA A 90 -5.76 -5.68 -22.87
C ALA A 90 -4.89 -5.16 -24.03
N THR A 91 -3.66 -4.74 -23.77
CA THR A 91 -2.70 -4.32 -24.80
C THR A 91 -2.40 -5.44 -25.79
N ALA A 92 -2.14 -6.66 -25.30
CA ALA A 92 -1.86 -7.82 -26.15
C ALA A 92 -3.07 -8.21 -27.05
N LYS A 93 -4.29 -8.07 -26.54
CA LYS A 93 -5.51 -8.29 -27.34
C LYS A 93 -5.69 -7.22 -28.41
N LEU A 94 -5.36 -5.97 -28.10
CA LEU A 94 -5.41 -4.87 -29.07
C LEU A 94 -4.39 -5.10 -30.20
N SER A 95 -3.14 -5.45 -29.90
CA SER A 95 -2.13 -5.71 -30.93
C SER A 95 -2.47 -6.91 -31.81
N ALA A 96 -3.05 -7.98 -31.24
CA ALA A 96 -3.44 -9.17 -31.99
C ALA A 96 -4.60 -8.94 -32.98
N ASN A 97 -5.46 -7.94 -32.75
CA ASN A 97 -6.58 -7.61 -33.63
C ASN A 97 -6.20 -6.65 -34.77
N HIS A 98 -4.95 -6.17 -34.81
CA HIS A 98 -4.41 -5.25 -35.83
C HIS A 98 -3.43 -5.92 -36.81
N HIS A 99 -3.33 -7.25 -36.77
CA HIS A 99 -2.60 -8.10 -37.73
C HIS A 99 -3.60 -8.95 -38.53
#